data_AF-A0A7X7GDH3-F1
#
_entry.id   AF-A0A7X7GDH3-F1
#
_cell.length_a   1.000
_cell.length_b   1.000
_cell.length_c   1.000
_cell.angle_alpha   90.00
_cell.angle_beta   90.00
_cell.angle_gamma   90.00
#
_symmetry.space_group_name_H-M   'P 1'
#
loop_
_entity.id
_entity.type
_entity.pdbx_description
1 polymer ?
#
loop_
_entity_poly.entity_id
_entity_poly.type
_entity_poly.pdbx_seq_one_letter_code
_entity_poly.pdbx_strand_id
1 'polypeptide(L)'
;MSLIDNLRMLNRKERFFLICEVMGKPAFQLSPQFKDSLQHEFGRSIPDDAFVAMDYHLNWLYAALVLTYCPEPNDCYSNGDVAVEGNQEDVDLLIAWMESEVAHVLMIEAKGVTYFGNPQMESKANRLKMIFAADGARWKGVHPHFLLMSPRRPSMSRLRTSKIPDWMLMKDKETFHWIPMTGLDRKVLKTVTRCDENRHPSSSGRFWTLTEG
;
A
#
# COMPACT_ATOMS: atom_id res chain seq x y z
N MET A 1 17.17 -12.22 -11.92
CA MET A 1 16.31 -12.55 -10.74
C MET A 1 14.86 -12.32 -11.12
N SER A 2 13.91 -13.10 -10.60
CA SER A 2 12.48 -12.83 -10.83
C SER A 2 12.05 -11.54 -10.10
N LEU A 3 10.88 -10.98 -10.44
CA LEU A 3 10.35 -9.82 -9.73
C LEU A 3 10.16 -10.11 -8.23
N ILE A 4 9.64 -11.28 -7.88
CA ILE A 4 9.43 -11.68 -6.49
C ILE A 4 10.76 -11.80 -5.74
N ASP A 5 11.82 -12.31 -6.38
CA ASP A 5 13.15 -12.38 -5.76
C ASP A 5 13.72 -10.99 -5.49
N ASN A 6 13.59 -10.06 -6.46
CA ASN A 6 14.03 -8.69 -6.29
C ASN A 6 13.24 -7.95 -5.21
N LEU A 7 11.92 -8.16 -5.14
CA LEU A 7 11.08 -7.61 -4.07
C LEU A 7 11.50 -8.12 -2.69
N ARG A 8 11.79 -9.42 -2.58
CA ARG A 8 12.27 -10.04 -1.34
C ARG A 8 13.64 -9.53 -0.94
N MET A 9 14.57 -9.43 -1.89
CA MET A 9 15.93 -8.91 -1.67
C MET A 9 15.93 -7.47 -1.16
N LEU A 10 15.04 -6.62 -1.69
CA LEU A 10 14.97 -5.20 -1.33
C LEU A 10 14.16 -4.93 -0.05
N ASN A 11 13.44 -5.92 0.49
CA ASN A 11 12.71 -5.75 1.75
C ASN A 11 13.67 -5.60 2.93
N ARG A 12 13.88 -4.37 3.39
CA ARG A 12 14.74 -4.06 4.54
C ARG A 12 13.99 -3.43 5.71
N LYS A 13 12.66 -3.61 5.78
CA LYS A 13 11.84 -2.98 6.82
C LYS A 13 12.00 -3.70 8.16
N GLU A 14 12.64 -3.06 9.14
CA GLU A 14 12.87 -3.64 10.48
C GLU A 14 11.58 -4.16 11.14
N ARG A 15 10.48 -3.40 11.03
CA ARG A 15 9.16 -3.79 11.57
C ARG A 15 8.64 -5.11 11.00
N PHE A 16 8.93 -5.40 9.72
CA PHE A 16 8.57 -6.68 9.10
C PHE A 16 9.33 -7.84 9.76
N PHE A 17 10.65 -7.72 9.91
CA PHE A 17 11.49 -8.76 10.50
C PHE A 17 11.17 -8.98 11.98
N LEU A 18 10.94 -7.90 12.73
CA LEU A 18 10.53 -7.99 14.14
C LEU A 18 9.24 -8.80 14.31
N ILE A 19 8.21 -8.51 13.50
CA ILE A 19 6.92 -9.23 13.60
C ILE A 19 7.09 -10.70 13.16
N CYS A 20 7.88 -10.96 12.12
CA CYS A 20 8.22 -12.33 11.71
C CYS A 20 8.84 -13.13 12.86
N GLU A 21 9.83 -12.55 13.55
CA GLU A 21 10.49 -13.16 14.72
C GLU A 21 9.49 -13.42 15.86
N VAL A 22 8.68 -12.41 16.22
CA VAL A 22 7.66 -12.52 17.28
C VAL A 22 6.63 -13.62 16.97
N MET A 23 6.26 -13.76 15.70
CA MET A 23 5.29 -14.77 15.25
C MET A 23 5.91 -16.16 15.03
N GLY A 24 7.25 -16.29 15.12
CA GLY A 24 7.95 -17.53 14.79
C GLY A 24 7.77 -17.95 13.33
N LYS A 25 7.67 -16.98 12.42
CA LYS A 25 7.44 -17.19 10.98
C LYS A 25 8.55 -16.52 10.18
N PRO A 26 9.08 -17.13 9.11
CA PRO A 26 10.13 -16.52 8.29
C PRO A 26 9.62 -15.38 7.39
N ALA A 27 8.30 -15.30 7.19
CA ALA A 27 7.63 -14.29 6.39
C ALA A 27 6.15 -14.18 6.79
N PHE A 28 5.49 -13.13 6.33
CA PHE A 28 4.04 -12.99 6.48
C PHE A 28 3.30 -14.01 5.60
N GLN A 29 2.23 -14.60 6.17
CA GLN A 29 1.33 -15.50 5.46
C GLN A 29 -0.07 -14.91 5.53
N LEU A 30 -0.75 -14.83 4.40
CA LEU A 30 -2.15 -14.36 4.35
C LEU A 30 -3.06 -15.42 4.96
N SER A 31 -3.99 -15.00 5.82
CA SER A 31 -5.00 -15.93 6.33
C SER A 31 -5.95 -16.36 5.21
N PRO A 32 -6.56 -17.57 5.29
CA PRO A 32 -7.58 -17.99 4.33
C PRO A 32 -8.70 -16.97 4.15
N GLN A 33 -9.22 -16.42 5.25
CA GLN A 33 -10.30 -15.43 5.23
C GLN A 33 -9.91 -14.14 4.51
N PHE A 34 -8.65 -13.71 4.65
CA PHE A 34 -8.15 -12.53 3.95
C PHE A 34 -7.98 -12.80 2.45
N LYS A 35 -7.47 -13.99 2.08
CA LYS A 35 -7.40 -14.41 0.67
C LYS A 35 -8.79 -14.51 0.04
N ASP A 36 -9.78 -15.06 0.75
CA ASP A 36 -11.16 -15.14 0.26
C ASP A 36 -11.76 -13.75 0.00
N SER A 37 -11.47 -12.78 0.90
CA SER A 37 -11.90 -11.39 0.73
C SER A 37 -11.27 -10.74 -0.51
N LEU A 38 -9.96 -10.97 -0.72
CA LEU A 38 -9.25 -10.48 -1.90
C LEU A 38 -9.73 -11.17 -3.18
N GLN A 39 -10.04 -12.46 -3.14
CA GLN A 39 -10.60 -13.20 -4.26
C GLN A 39 -12.00 -12.70 -4.62
N HIS A 40 -12.84 -12.39 -3.64
CA HIS A 40 -14.15 -11.81 -3.90
C HIS A 40 -14.03 -10.43 -4.58
N GLU A 41 -13.11 -9.58 -4.10
CA GLU A 41 -12.94 -8.22 -4.61
C GLU A 41 -12.30 -8.17 -6.00
N PHE A 42 -11.27 -8.99 -6.26
CA PHE A 42 -10.51 -8.97 -7.51
C PHE A 42 -10.86 -10.11 -8.48
N GLY A 43 -11.66 -11.10 -8.06
CA GLY A 43 -11.98 -12.29 -8.84
C GLY A 43 -10.79 -13.23 -9.05
N ARG A 44 -9.74 -13.16 -8.22
CA ARG A 44 -8.48 -13.90 -8.40
C ARG A 44 -8.02 -14.54 -7.09
N SER A 45 -7.60 -15.79 -7.14
CA SER A 45 -7.00 -16.47 -5.99
C SER A 45 -5.55 -16.04 -5.83
N ILE A 46 -5.16 -15.72 -4.59
CA ILE A 46 -3.77 -15.46 -4.23
C ILE A 46 -3.16 -16.77 -3.69
N PRO A 47 -2.01 -17.22 -4.22
CA PRO A 47 -1.40 -18.47 -3.78
C PRO A 47 -0.76 -18.33 -2.39
N ASP A 48 -0.52 -19.46 -1.73
CA ASP A 48 0.05 -19.50 -0.37
C ASP A 48 1.50 -19.02 -0.28
N ASP A 49 2.22 -19.07 -1.40
CA ASP A 49 3.62 -18.66 -1.53
C ASP A 49 3.78 -17.21 -2.03
N ALA A 50 2.69 -16.45 -2.12
CA ALA A 50 2.73 -15.03 -2.46
C ALA A 50 3.70 -14.28 -1.55
N PHE A 51 4.47 -13.37 -2.15
CA PHE A 51 5.29 -12.44 -1.39
C PHE A 51 4.41 -11.43 -0.67
N VAL A 52 4.64 -11.23 0.62
CA VAL A 52 3.89 -10.29 1.46
C VAL A 52 4.87 -9.47 2.30
N ALA A 53 4.77 -8.15 2.26
CA ALA A 53 5.60 -7.25 3.06
C ALA A 53 4.82 -6.01 3.50
N MET A 54 5.09 -5.51 4.71
CA MET A 54 4.47 -4.29 5.22
C MET A 54 5.37 -3.07 5.10
N ASP A 55 4.75 -1.88 5.13
CA ASP A 55 5.43 -0.58 5.01
C ASP A 55 6.45 -0.57 3.86
N TYR A 56 6.10 -1.17 2.72
CA TYR A 56 7.06 -1.41 1.65
C TYR A 56 7.30 -0.12 0.87
N HIS A 57 8.56 0.27 0.71
CA HIS A 57 8.91 1.55 0.07
C HIS A 57 8.61 1.50 -1.42
N LEU A 58 7.97 2.54 -1.96
CA LEU A 58 7.72 2.64 -3.40
C LEU A 58 9.02 2.72 -4.22
N ASN A 59 10.11 3.22 -3.63
CA ASN A 59 11.44 3.18 -4.24
C ASN A 59 11.98 1.75 -4.37
N TRP A 60 11.73 0.89 -3.38
CA TRP A 60 12.12 -0.53 -3.46
C TRP A 60 11.28 -1.26 -4.51
N LEU A 61 9.98 -0.94 -4.61
CA LEU A 61 9.11 -1.50 -5.63
C LEU A 61 9.58 -1.12 -7.03
N TYR A 62 9.86 0.16 -7.25
CA TYR A 62 10.40 0.63 -8.53
C TYR A 62 11.75 -0.03 -8.87
N ALA A 63 12.68 -0.08 -7.91
CA ALA A 63 13.97 -0.73 -8.11
C ALA A 63 13.82 -2.23 -8.43
N ALA A 64 12.88 -2.94 -7.78
CA ALA A 64 12.62 -4.34 -8.08
C ALA A 64 12.17 -4.55 -9.53
N LEU A 65 11.31 -3.66 -10.03
CA LEU A 65 10.84 -3.67 -11.42
C LEU A 65 12.00 -3.38 -12.40
N VAL A 66 12.80 -2.36 -12.13
CA VAL A 66 13.99 -2.05 -12.96
C VAL A 66 14.97 -3.22 -13.00
N LEU A 67 15.32 -3.80 -11.85
CA LEU A 67 16.23 -4.95 -11.77
C LEU A 67 15.71 -6.19 -12.52
N THR A 68 14.39 -6.33 -12.66
CA THR A 68 13.79 -7.46 -13.40
C THR A 68 13.75 -7.20 -14.90
N TYR A 69 13.37 -6.01 -15.34
CA TYR A 69 13.02 -5.73 -16.74
C TYR A 69 14.05 -4.89 -17.49
N CYS A 70 14.91 -4.16 -16.78
CA CYS A 70 15.96 -3.32 -17.34
C CYS A 70 17.28 -3.51 -16.55
N PRO A 71 17.80 -4.75 -16.45
CA PRO A 71 19.05 -4.98 -15.73
C PRO A 71 20.21 -4.28 -16.45
N GLU A 72 21.00 -3.52 -15.71
CA GLU A 72 22.16 -2.79 -16.23
C GLU A 72 23.46 -3.56 -15.92
N PRO A 73 24.43 -3.64 -16.84
CA PRO A 73 25.65 -4.45 -16.64
C PRO A 73 26.54 -4.00 -15.47
N ASN A 74 26.45 -2.73 -15.08
CA ASN A 74 27.36 -2.10 -14.10
C ASN A 74 26.68 -1.80 -12.75
N ASP A 75 25.47 -2.28 -12.52
CA ASP A 75 24.65 -1.97 -11.34
C ASP A 75 24.47 -0.46 -11.05
N CYS A 76 24.67 0.37 -12.08
CA CYS A 76 24.46 1.81 -12.01
C CYS A 76 23.19 2.15 -12.78
N TYR A 77 22.11 2.40 -12.04
CA TYR A 77 20.80 2.67 -12.59
C TYR A 77 20.54 4.18 -12.61
N SER A 78 20.13 4.70 -13.76
CA SER A 78 19.67 6.09 -13.86
C SER A 78 18.40 6.28 -13.05
N ASN A 79 18.29 7.41 -12.34
CA ASN A 79 17.07 7.79 -11.66
C ASN A 79 15.90 8.06 -12.64
N GLY A 80 16.18 8.25 -13.94
CA GLY A 80 15.17 8.48 -14.98
C GLY A 80 14.11 9.54 -14.60
N ASP A 81 12.92 9.41 -15.19
CA ASP A 81 11.75 10.25 -14.83
C ASP A 81 11.07 9.77 -13.53
N VAL A 82 11.38 8.56 -13.05
CA VAL A 82 10.83 8.01 -11.81
C VAL A 82 11.92 8.11 -10.75
N ALA A 83 12.27 9.36 -10.43
CA ALA A 83 13.35 9.64 -9.51
C ALA A 83 13.20 8.77 -8.26
N VAL A 84 14.24 8.04 -7.85
CA VAL A 84 14.32 7.49 -6.49
C VAL A 84 14.37 8.71 -5.57
N GLU A 85 13.20 9.22 -5.22
CA GLU A 85 13.07 10.48 -4.49
C GLU A 85 13.52 10.27 -3.04
N GLY A 86 14.12 11.31 -2.44
CA GLY A 86 14.45 11.31 -1.02
C GLY A 86 13.22 11.26 -0.11
N ASN A 87 12.02 11.59 -0.64
CA ASN A 87 10.76 11.40 0.05
C ASN A 87 10.31 9.95 -0.09
N GLN A 88 10.37 9.23 1.03
CA GLN A 88 9.96 7.84 1.14
C GLN A 88 8.44 7.78 1.32
N GLU A 89 7.74 7.46 0.24
CA GLU A 89 6.37 7.00 0.31
C GLU A 89 6.33 5.47 0.40
N ASP A 90 5.62 4.94 1.39
CA ASP A 90 5.43 3.50 1.61
C ASP A 90 4.02 3.07 1.21
N VAL A 91 3.81 1.77 1.03
CA VAL A 91 2.48 1.12 1.05
C VAL A 91 2.36 0.30 2.33
N ASP A 92 1.19 0.33 2.98
CA ASP A 92 1.01 -0.35 4.27
C ASP A 92 1.19 -1.87 4.14
N LEU A 93 0.71 -2.46 3.04
CA LEU A 93 0.97 -3.85 2.68
C LEU A 93 1.16 -4.00 1.16
N LEU A 94 2.20 -4.72 0.77
CA LEU A 94 2.47 -5.16 -0.59
C LEU A 94 2.30 -6.67 -0.67
N ILE A 95 1.53 -7.14 -1.65
CA ILE A 95 1.35 -8.56 -1.97
C ILE A 95 1.73 -8.76 -3.44
N ALA A 96 2.60 -9.71 -3.74
CA ALA A 96 2.98 -10.03 -5.12
C ALA A 96 3.00 -11.54 -5.37
N TRP A 97 2.47 -11.96 -6.52
CA TRP A 97 2.46 -13.36 -6.92
C TRP A 97 2.53 -13.49 -8.45
N MET A 98 2.86 -14.69 -8.92
CA MET A 98 2.79 -15.04 -10.33
C MET A 98 1.48 -15.78 -10.61
N GLU A 99 0.78 -15.39 -11.67
CA GLU A 99 -0.32 -16.13 -12.27
C GLU A 99 0.09 -16.46 -13.72
N SER A 100 0.54 -17.70 -13.94
CA SER A 100 1.26 -18.08 -15.17
C SER A 100 2.47 -17.16 -15.41
N GLU A 101 2.51 -16.42 -16.51
CA GLU A 101 3.60 -15.50 -16.88
C GLU A 101 3.35 -14.06 -16.42
N VAL A 102 2.24 -13.80 -15.72
CA VAL A 102 1.84 -12.46 -15.27
C VAL A 102 2.19 -12.29 -13.81
N ALA A 103 2.98 -11.25 -13.51
CA ALA A 103 3.24 -10.82 -12.15
C ALA A 103 2.12 -9.88 -11.68
N HIS A 104 1.42 -10.26 -10.62
CA HIS A 104 0.44 -9.42 -9.96
C HIS A 104 1.08 -8.69 -8.79
N VAL A 105 0.86 -7.39 -8.68
CA VAL A 105 1.39 -6.55 -7.59
C VAL A 105 0.24 -5.77 -6.95
N LEU A 106 -0.25 -6.26 -5.82
CA LEU A 106 -1.32 -5.63 -5.05
C LEU A 106 -0.75 -4.75 -3.94
N MET A 107 -1.10 -3.47 -3.97
CA MET A 107 -0.73 -2.48 -2.97
C MET A 107 -1.96 -2.12 -2.14
N ILE A 108 -1.84 -2.22 -0.82
CA ILE A 108 -2.91 -1.91 0.12
C ILE A 108 -2.51 -0.71 0.96
N GLU A 109 -3.37 0.31 1.00
CA GLU A 109 -3.31 1.41 1.99
C GLU A 109 -4.41 1.19 3.03
N ALA A 110 -4.02 1.18 4.29
CA ALA A 110 -4.87 0.92 5.44
C ALA A 110 -5.05 2.17 6.31
N LYS A 111 -6.29 2.44 6.73
CA LYS A 111 -6.60 3.45 7.76
C LYS A 111 -7.54 2.86 8.81
N GLY A 112 -7.08 2.83 10.06
CA GLY A 112 -7.89 2.35 11.19
C GLY A 112 -8.78 3.42 11.79
N VAL A 113 -8.15 4.46 12.34
CA VAL A 113 -8.81 5.55 13.08
C VAL A 113 -9.01 6.79 12.20
N THR A 114 -7.96 7.17 11.48
CA THR A 114 -7.95 8.33 10.58
C THR A 114 -8.65 8.05 9.26
N TYR A 115 -8.75 9.06 8.40
CA TYR A 115 -9.40 8.98 7.10
C TYR A 115 -8.36 9.08 5.96
N PHE A 116 -8.73 8.58 4.78
CA PHE A 116 -7.98 8.84 3.55
C PHE A 116 -8.21 10.29 3.11
N GLY A 117 -7.13 11.06 2.95
CA GLY A 117 -7.20 12.45 2.49
C GLY A 117 -6.86 12.58 1.01
N ASN A 118 -7.50 13.53 0.31
CA ASN A 118 -7.21 13.79 -1.11
C ASN A 118 -5.74 14.11 -1.38
N PRO A 119 -5.04 14.97 -0.61
CA PRO A 119 -3.64 15.26 -0.91
C PRO A 119 -2.75 14.02 -0.81
N GLN A 120 -2.97 13.19 0.20
CA GLN A 120 -2.23 11.93 0.36
C GLN A 120 -2.51 10.98 -0.81
N MET A 121 -3.77 10.83 -1.19
CA MET A 121 -4.17 9.94 -2.28
C MET A 121 -3.69 10.43 -3.65
N GLU A 122 -3.76 11.74 -3.93
CA GLU A 122 -3.24 12.34 -5.15
C GLU A 122 -1.70 12.20 -5.24
N SER A 123 -0.98 12.40 -4.13
CA SER A 123 0.47 12.15 -4.07
C SER A 123 0.80 10.70 -4.42
N LYS A 124 0.13 9.75 -3.76
CA LYS A 124 0.29 8.32 -3.99
C LYS A 124 0.00 7.94 -5.44
N ALA A 125 -1.12 8.41 -5.98
CA ALA A 125 -1.52 8.11 -7.35
C ALA A 125 -0.54 8.68 -8.38
N ASN A 126 -0.02 9.90 -8.17
CA ASN A 126 1.00 10.47 -9.02
C ASN A 126 2.28 9.63 -9.00
N ARG A 127 2.72 9.21 -7.81
CA ARG A 127 3.91 8.36 -7.67
C ARG A 127 3.72 7.00 -8.34
N LEU A 128 2.59 6.34 -8.12
CA LEU A 128 2.27 5.05 -8.74
C LEU A 128 2.10 5.16 -10.26
N LYS A 129 1.56 6.28 -10.76
CA LYS A 129 1.50 6.59 -12.19
C LYS A 129 2.90 6.72 -12.80
N MET A 130 3.87 7.28 -12.09
CA MET A 130 5.26 7.30 -12.56
C MET A 130 5.84 5.88 -12.62
N ILE A 131 5.56 5.04 -11.62
CA ILE A 131 6.06 3.66 -11.54
C ILE A 131 5.42 2.75 -12.59
N PHE A 132 4.11 2.81 -12.80
CA PHE A 132 3.37 1.85 -13.63
C PHE A 132 2.80 2.42 -14.94
N ALA A 133 2.98 3.72 -15.20
CA ALA A 133 2.23 4.49 -16.20
C ALA A 133 0.74 4.66 -15.86
N ALA A 134 0.06 5.53 -16.63
CA ALA A 134 -1.34 5.88 -16.41
C ALA A 134 -2.30 4.70 -16.59
N ASP A 135 -1.95 3.80 -17.51
CA ASP A 135 -2.70 2.58 -17.86
C ASP A 135 -2.24 1.34 -17.08
N GLY A 136 -1.19 1.47 -16.25
CA GLY A 136 -0.62 0.37 -15.49
C GLY A 136 0.28 -0.56 -16.32
N ALA A 137 0.55 -0.24 -17.59
CA ALA A 137 1.18 -1.15 -18.55
C ALA A 137 2.67 -0.86 -18.82
N ARG A 138 3.35 -0.06 -17.99
CA ARG A 138 4.78 0.26 -18.17
C ARG A 138 5.67 -0.99 -18.26
N TRP A 139 5.36 -2.02 -17.47
CA TRP A 139 6.17 -3.23 -17.36
C TRP A 139 5.43 -4.40 -18.00
N LYS A 140 6.04 -5.01 -19.02
CA LYS A 140 5.43 -6.13 -19.74
C LYS A 140 5.18 -7.31 -18.79
N GLY A 141 3.93 -7.75 -18.74
CA GLY A 141 3.53 -8.89 -17.89
C GLY A 141 3.43 -8.54 -16.40
N VAL A 142 3.35 -7.26 -16.02
CA VAL A 142 3.04 -6.84 -14.66
C VAL A 142 1.66 -6.21 -14.61
N HIS A 143 0.83 -6.65 -13.68
CA HIS A 143 -0.48 -6.05 -13.41
C HIS A 143 -0.52 -5.46 -12.00
N PRO A 144 -0.47 -4.12 -11.86
CA PRO A 144 -0.64 -3.47 -10.58
C PRO A 144 -2.11 -3.46 -10.15
N HIS A 145 -2.35 -3.65 -8.86
CA HIS A 145 -3.66 -3.53 -8.21
C HIS A 145 -3.52 -2.61 -7.00
N PHE A 146 -4.57 -1.87 -6.69
CA PHE A 146 -4.58 -0.98 -5.52
C PHE A 146 -5.88 -1.18 -4.73
N LEU A 147 -5.77 -1.22 -3.40
CA LEU A 147 -6.90 -1.45 -2.52
C LEU A 147 -6.83 -0.59 -1.25
N LEU A 148 -7.97 -0.06 -0.85
CA LEU A 148 -8.14 0.61 0.43
C LEU A 148 -8.66 -0.37 1.48
N MET A 149 -8.09 -0.34 2.69
CA MET A 149 -8.56 -1.14 3.80
C MET A 149 -8.89 -0.26 5.00
N SER A 150 -10.11 -0.35 5.50
CA SER A 150 -10.55 0.45 6.65
C SER A 150 -11.80 -0.14 7.29
N PRO A 151 -12.10 0.16 8.57
CA PRO A 151 -13.29 -0.36 9.24
C PRO A 151 -14.61 0.05 8.57
N ARG A 152 -14.62 1.22 7.91
CA ARG A 152 -15.75 1.72 7.13
C ARG A 152 -15.28 2.08 5.73
N ARG A 153 -16.13 1.83 4.74
CA ARG A 153 -15.86 2.22 3.35
C ARG A 153 -15.61 3.73 3.28
N PRO A 154 -14.55 4.19 2.60
CA PRO A 154 -14.29 5.61 2.42
C PRO A 154 -15.48 6.31 1.76
N SER A 155 -15.82 7.50 2.24
CA SER A 155 -16.92 8.29 1.66
C SER A 155 -16.45 8.93 0.36
N MET A 156 -17.13 8.61 -0.74
CA MET A 156 -16.77 9.09 -2.08
C MET A 156 -17.00 10.59 -2.28
N SER A 157 -17.86 11.22 -1.47
CA SER A 157 -17.97 12.70 -1.47
C SER A 157 -16.70 13.39 -0.95
N ARG A 158 -15.79 12.63 -0.32
CA ARG A 158 -14.54 13.14 0.26
C ARG A 158 -13.30 12.73 -0.52
N LEU A 159 -13.35 11.68 -1.34
CA LEU A 159 -12.24 11.20 -2.16
C LEU A 159 -12.47 11.48 -3.64
N ARG A 160 -11.59 12.29 -4.24
CA ARG A 160 -11.66 12.66 -5.66
C ARG A 160 -10.94 11.62 -6.50
N THR A 161 -11.61 11.05 -7.49
CA THR A 161 -11.04 10.05 -8.40
C THR A 161 -10.56 10.61 -9.74
N SER A 162 -10.90 11.86 -10.08
CA SER A 162 -10.60 12.47 -11.40
C SER A 162 -9.12 12.45 -11.84
N LYS A 163 -8.17 12.32 -10.91
CA LYS A 163 -6.72 12.26 -11.19
C LYS A 163 -6.10 10.90 -10.89
N ILE A 164 -6.92 9.93 -10.47
CA ILE A 164 -6.48 8.61 -10.06
C ILE A 164 -6.43 7.71 -11.29
N PRO A 165 -5.33 6.98 -11.53
CA PRO A 165 -5.26 5.97 -12.59
C PRO A 165 -6.40 4.96 -12.51
N ASP A 166 -7.01 4.63 -13.65
CA ASP A 166 -8.16 3.72 -13.72
C ASP A 166 -7.88 2.35 -13.09
N TRP A 167 -6.64 1.85 -13.20
CA TRP A 167 -6.25 0.55 -12.63
C TRP A 167 -6.24 0.53 -11.09
N MET A 168 -6.28 1.70 -10.43
CA MET A 168 -6.42 1.80 -8.97
C MET A 168 -7.89 1.81 -8.51
N LEU A 169 -8.84 1.91 -9.46
CA LEU A 169 -10.26 2.08 -9.21
C LEU A 169 -11.03 0.83 -9.62
N MET A 170 -12.26 0.71 -9.12
CA MET A 170 -13.23 -0.26 -9.59
C MET A 170 -13.62 0.05 -11.05
N LYS A 171 -14.33 -0.89 -11.68
CA LYS A 171 -14.81 -0.76 -13.08
C LYS A 171 -15.68 0.48 -13.32
N ASP A 172 -16.32 1.01 -12.29
CA ASP A 172 -17.09 2.25 -12.36
C ASP A 172 -16.22 3.51 -12.53
N LYS A 173 -14.91 3.43 -12.25
CA LYS A 173 -13.94 4.55 -12.22
C LYS A 173 -14.32 5.67 -11.25
N GLU A 174 -15.27 5.40 -10.36
CA GLU A 174 -15.77 6.32 -9.36
C GLU A 174 -15.32 5.89 -7.98
N THR A 175 -15.07 4.61 -7.75
CA THR A 175 -14.75 4.09 -6.42
C THR A 175 -13.44 3.30 -6.40
N PHE A 176 -12.77 3.28 -5.25
CA PHE A 176 -11.62 2.41 -5.02
C PHE A 176 -12.09 1.00 -4.67
N HIS A 177 -11.28 0.01 -5.05
CA HIS A 177 -11.37 -1.32 -4.44
C HIS A 177 -11.23 -1.21 -2.93
N TRP A 178 -12.07 -1.92 -2.19
CA TRP A 178 -12.12 -1.81 -0.74
C TRP A 178 -12.56 -3.10 -0.06
N ILE A 179 -11.85 -3.48 1.00
CA ILE A 179 -12.28 -4.53 1.93
C ILE A 179 -12.31 -4.00 3.37
N PRO A 180 -13.23 -4.51 4.22
CA PRO A 180 -13.36 -4.06 5.59
C PRO A 180 -12.19 -4.53 6.47
N MET A 181 -11.72 -3.64 7.34
CA MET A 181 -10.84 -4.00 8.45
C MET A 181 -11.69 -4.43 9.66
N THR A 182 -11.91 -5.73 9.81
CA THR A 182 -12.84 -6.30 10.81
C THR A 182 -12.22 -6.49 12.20
N GLY A 183 -10.90 -6.58 12.31
CA GLY A 183 -10.19 -6.79 13.57
C GLY A 183 -10.05 -5.55 14.47
N LEU A 184 -10.57 -4.39 14.06
CA LEU A 184 -10.41 -3.13 14.77
C LEU A 184 -11.71 -2.69 15.44
N ASP A 185 -11.75 -2.71 16.77
CA ASP A 185 -12.81 -2.03 17.52
C ASP A 185 -12.43 -0.56 17.76
N ARG A 186 -13.00 0.34 16.96
CA ARG A 186 -12.73 1.79 17.08
C ARG A 186 -13.23 2.40 18.39
N LYS A 187 -14.23 1.79 19.05
CA LYS A 187 -14.82 2.37 20.26
C LYS A 187 -13.85 2.35 21.44
N VAL A 188 -12.95 1.36 21.46
CA VAL A 188 -11.93 1.24 22.51
C VAL A 188 -10.67 2.06 22.23
N LEU A 189 -10.46 2.50 20.98
CA LEU A 189 -9.31 3.31 20.61
C LEU A 189 -9.59 4.79 20.86
N LYS A 190 -8.70 5.44 21.60
CA LYS A 190 -8.73 6.88 21.83
C LYS A 190 -7.54 7.54 21.13
N THR A 191 -7.77 8.75 20.63
CA THR A 191 -6.73 9.56 20.00
C THR A 191 -6.19 10.55 21.01
N VAL A 192 -4.87 10.62 21.14
CA VAL A 192 -4.20 11.65 21.94
C VAL A 192 -4.09 12.91 21.10
N THR A 193 -4.82 13.96 21.49
CA THR A 193 -4.87 15.21 20.75
C THR A 193 -4.30 16.35 21.59
N ARG A 194 -3.42 17.15 21.00
CA ARG A 194 -2.88 18.35 21.65
C ARG A 194 -3.98 19.40 21.78
N CYS A 195 -4.08 20.01 22.96
CA CYS A 195 -5.14 20.96 23.27
C CYS A 195 -4.68 22.15 24.11
N ASP A 196 -5.52 23.19 24.17
CA ASP A 196 -5.40 24.27 25.15
C ASP A 196 -5.91 23.85 26.54
N GLU A 197 -5.87 24.78 27.50
CA GLU A 197 -6.36 24.56 28.88
C GLU A 197 -7.85 24.23 28.96
N ASN A 198 -8.61 24.57 27.92
CA ASN A 198 -10.04 24.32 27.79
C ASN A 198 -10.35 23.05 26.99
N ARG A 199 -9.32 22.24 26.67
CA ARG A 199 -9.40 20.99 25.89
C ARG A 199 -9.79 21.17 24.41
N HIS A 200 -9.69 22.37 23.86
CA HIS A 200 -9.88 22.57 22.43
C HIS A 200 -8.61 22.17 21.66
N PRO A 201 -8.73 21.49 20.50
CA PRO A 201 -7.58 21.12 19.68
C PRO A 201 -6.71 22.33 19.34
N SER A 202 -5.41 22.24 19.62
CA SER A 202 -4.47 23.34 19.37
C SER A 202 -3.08 22.84 18.99
N SER A 203 -2.62 23.29 17.82
CA SER A 203 -1.27 23.02 17.31
C SER A 203 -0.19 23.83 18.03
N SER A 204 -0.49 24.64 19.04
CA SER A 204 0.45 25.30 19.98
C SER A 204 0.18 24.94 21.45
N GLY A 205 -0.87 24.15 21.69
CA GLY A 205 -1.35 23.79 23.02
C GLY A 205 -0.29 23.11 23.89
N ARG A 206 -0.29 23.46 25.19
CA ARG A 206 0.59 22.87 26.22
C ARG A 206 -0.05 21.69 26.96
N PHE A 207 -1.29 21.34 26.61
CA PHE A 207 -2.04 20.24 27.22
C PHE A 207 -2.35 19.16 26.18
N TRP A 208 -2.84 18.01 26.65
CA TRP A 208 -3.34 16.94 25.79
C TRP A 208 -4.64 16.38 26.35
N THR A 209 -5.48 15.83 25.48
CA THR A 209 -6.73 15.18 25.84
C THR A 209 -6.95 13.91 25.03
N LEU A 210 -7.83 13.03 25.54
CA LEU A 210 -8.26 11.84 24.84
C LEU A 210 -9.58 12.13 24.12
N THR A 211 -9.59 12.01 22.80
CA THR A 211 -10.80 12.08 21.98
C THR A 211 -11.17 10.71 21.43
N GLU A 212 -12.45 10.51 21.13
CA GLU A 212 -12.89 9.29 20.42
C GLU A 212 -12.24 9.21 19.03
N GLY A 213 -11.93 7.99 18.59
CA GLY A 213 -11.24 7.68 17.34
C GLY A 213 -12.14 7.58 16.11
#